data_AF-A0A2S7UA93-F1
#
_entry.id   AF-A0A2S7UA93-F1
#
_cell.length_a   1.000
_cell.length_b   1.000
_cell.length_c   1.000
_cell.angle_alpha   90.00
_cell.angle_beta   90.00
_cell.angle_gamma   90.00
#
_symmetry.space_group_name_H-M   'P 1'
#
loop_
_entity.id
_entity.type
_entity.pdbx_description
1 polymer ?
#
loop_
_entity_poly.entity_id
_entity_poly.type
_entity_poly.pdbx_seq_one_letter_code
_entity_poly.pdbx_strand_id
1 'polypeptide(L)'
;MELRELNYNNWVTIVLAVCLLLLVIAKWIYKNEFQHLLSAAISDRYIKVSRNENPYHGLRIITVSVYTIGLALWITKLSYLEERSLLDFKTFTLILTGLTIFILAKRYLSMMIASLLKFDEILELIEYHRNTYRAVLGILLLIVNF
;
A
#
# COMPACT_ATOMS: atom_id res chain seq x y z
N MET A 1 19.52 -24.71 -22.74
CA MET A 1 18.80 -23.43 -22.59
C MET A 1 17.91 -23.58 -21.36
N GLU A 2 18.37 -23.29 -20.14
CA GLU A 2 17.49 -23.39 -18.95
C GLU A 2 18.06 -22.81 -17.64
N LEU A 3 19.22 -22.15 -17.66
CA LEU A 3 19.83 -21.56 -16.44
C LEU A 3 19.81 -20.02 -16.44
N ARG A 4 19.16 -19.39 -17.44
CA ARG A 4 19.18 -17.93 -17.62
C ARG A 4 17.99 -17.20 -16.98
N GLU A 5 17.00 -17.94 -16.48
CA GLU A 5 15.80 -17.41 -15.81
C GLU A 5 15.93 -17.39 -14.27
N LEU A 6 16.97 -18.00 -13.68
CA LEU A 6 17.24 -17.93 -12.23
C LEU A 6 17.87 -16.60 -11.79
N ASN A 7 18.18 -15.72 -12.74
CA ASN A 7 18.56 -14.34 -12.46
C ASN A 7 17.37 -13.38 -12.56
N TYR A 8 16.13 -13.90 -12.48
CA TYR A 8 14.91 -13.12 -12.32
C TYR A 8 14.96 -12.41 -10.96
N ASN A 9 15.68 -11.28 -10.95
CA ASN A 9 15.55 -10.18 -10.02
C ASN A 9 15.44 -10.57 -8.54
N ASN A 10 16.51 -11.15 -7.99
CA ASN A 10 16.64 -11.44 -6.55
C ASN A 10 16.11 -10.30 -5.66
N TRP A 11 16.33 -9.05 -6.07
CA TRP A 11 15.85 -7.87 -5.35
C TRP A 11 14.32 -7.72 -5.36
N VAL A 12 13.61 -8.06 -6.45
CA VAL A 12 12.13 -8.00 -6.49
C VAL A 12 11.55 -9.04 -5.54
N THR A 13 12.08 -10.26 -5.55
CA THR A 13 11.64 -11.31 -4.63
C THR A 13 11.88 -10.92 -3.18
N ILE A 14 13.02 -10.28 -2.86
CA ILE A 14 13.29 -9.75 -1.52
C ILE A 14 12.26 -8.68 -1.14
N VAL A 15 11.94 -7.74 -2.04
CA VAL A 15 10.94 -6.68 -1.78
C VAL A 15 9.55 -7.28 -1.55
N LEU A 16 9.13 -8.25 -2.37
CA LEU A 16 7.85 -8.95 -2.19
C LEU A 16 7.80 -9.73 -0.87
N ALA A 17 8.90 -10.41 -0.51
CA ALA A 17 9.00 -11.12 0.76
C ALA A 17 8.90 -10.16 1.96
N VAL A 18 9.53 -8.99 1.88
CA VAL A 18 9.42 -7.94 2.91
C VAL A 18 7.98 -7.44 3.02
N CYS A 19 7.27 -7.21 1.90
CA CYS A 19 5.87 -6.84 1.92
C CYS A 19 4.96 -7.91 2.56
N LEU A 20 5.19 -9.19 2.24
CA LEU A 20 4.48 -10.30 2.87
C LEU A 20 4.74 -10.35 4.39
N LEU A 21 5.99 -10.17 4.80
CA LEU A 21 6.38 -10.15 6.21
C LEU A 21 5.69 -8.98 6.95
N LEU A 22 5.66 -7.78 6.36
CA LEU A 22 4.90 -6.64 6.88
C LEU A 22 3.41 -6.94 7.06
N LEU A 23 2.77 -7.63 6.11
CA LEU A 23 1.37 -8.03 6.22
C LEU A 23 1.14 -9.08 7.33
N VAL A 24 2.07 -10.03 7.50
CA VAL A 24 2.00 -11.02 8.57
C VAL A 24 2.14 -10.34 9.94
N ILE A 25 3.08 -9.42 10.09
CA ILE A 25 3.24 -8.60 11.31
C ILE A 25 1.96 -7.79 11.57
N ALA A 26 1.41 -7.13 10.54
CA ALA A 26 0.18 -6.36 10.66
C ALA A 26 -0.99 -7.24 11.14
N LYS A 27 -1.15 -8.44 10.57
CA LYS A 27 -2.16 -9.41 10.99
C LYS A 27 -1.95 -9.90 12.43
N TRP A 28 -0.71 -10.05 12.86
CA TRP A 28 -0.39 -10.54 14.21
C TRP A 28 -0.69 -9.50 15.29
N ILE A 29 -0.32 -8.24 15.04
CA ILE A 29 -0.53 -7.13 15.98
C ILE A 29 -1.99 -6.65 15.97
N TYR A 30 -2.61 -6.55 14.80
CA TYR A 30 -3.93 -5.93 14.60
C TYR A 30 -4.97 -6.94 14.11
N LYS A 31 -5.09 -8.08 14.80
CA LYS A 31 -5.88 -9.24 14.34
C LYS A 31 -7.35 -8.92 14.04
N ASN A 32 -8.03 -8.18 14.92
CA ASN A 32 -9.44 -7.80 14.73
C ASN A 32 -9.60 -6.80 13.57
N GLU A 33 -8.81 -5.72 13.58
CA GLU A 33 -8.82 -4.69 12.53
C GLU A 33 -8.46 -5.25 11.15
N PHE A 34 -7.53 -6.21 11.08
CA PHE A 34 -7.17 -6.85 9.82
C PHE A 34 -8.33 -7.69 9.26
N GLN A 35 -9.12 -8.34 10.13
CA GLN A 35 -10.35 -9.02 9.69
C GLN A 35 -11.40 -8.02 9.22
N HIS A 36 -11.50 -6.85 9.85
CA HIS A 36 -12.36 -5.76 9.37
C HIS A 36 -11.91 -5.21 8.01
N LEU A 37 -10.61 -5.01 7.79
CA LEU A 37 -10.05 -4.62 6.49
C LEU A 37 -10.37 -5.65 5.40
N LEU A 38 -10.20 -6.94 5.69
CA LEU A 38 -10.47 -8.02 4.74
C LEU A 38 -11.97 -8.14 4.44
N SER A 39 -12.82 -7.95 5.45
CA SER A 39 -14.27 -7.90 5.27
C SER A 39 -14.72 -6.66 4.50
N ALA A 40 -14.06 -5.51 4.68
CA ALA A 40 -14.32 -4.28 3.93
C ALA A 40 -13.96 -4.43 2.44
N ALA A 41 -13.05 -5.35 2.09
CA ALA A 41 -12.77 -5.72 0.70
C ALA A 41 -13.96 -6.42 0.01
N ILE A 42 -14.80 -7.10 0.78
CA ILE A 42 -15.87 -7.98 0.29
C ILE A 42 -17.26 -7.34 0.47
N SER A 43 -17.44 -6.50 1.50
CA SER A 43 -18.74 -5.90 1.83
C SER A 43 -18.64 -4.50 2.41
N ASP A 44 -19.32 -3.54 1.77
CA ASP A 44 -19.44 -2.14 2.21
C ASP A 44 -20.11 -2.02 3.60
N ARG A 45 -20.93 -3.01 3.99
CA ARG A 45 -21.70 -3.01 5.26
C ARG A 45 -20.83 -2.94 6.52
N TYR A 46 -19.59 -3.42 6.48
CA TYR A 46 -18.72 -3.50 7.68
C TYR A 46 -17.94 -2.21 7.96
N ILE A 47 -17.89 -1.29 6.99
CA ILE A 47 -17.17 -0.01 7.14
C ILE A 47 -17.87 0.88 8.17
N LYS A 48 -19.18 0.72 8.36
CA LYS A 48 -19.96 1.44 9.39
C LYS A 48 -19.72 0.95 10.82
N VAL A 49 -19.29 -0.30 11.03
CA VAL A 49 -19.16 -0.92 12.35
C VAL A 49 -17.81 -0.60 13.01
N SER A 50 -16.74 -0.43 12.22
CA SER A 50 -15.41 0.00 12.69
C SER A 50 -15.35 1.46 13.17
N ARG A 51 -16.47 2.20 13.13
CA ARG A 51 -16.59 3.60 13.59
C ARG A 51 -16.24 3.79 15.08
N ASN A 52 -16.34 2.73 15.90
CA ASN A 52 -16.32 2.84 17.37
C ASN A 52 -15.03 2.34 18.03
N GLU A 53 -14.11 1.76 17.25
CA GLU A 53 -12.84 1.23 17.76
C GLU A 53 -11.72 2.09 17.20
N ASN A 54 -10.97 2.70 18.13
CA ASN A 54 -9.92 3.69 17.89
C ASN A 54 -9.10 3.40 16.62
N PRO A 55 -8.99 4.34 15.65
CA PRO A 55 -8.32 4.07 14.39
C PRO A 55 -6.81 3.91 14.62
N TYR A 56 -6.34 2.68 14.83
CA TYR A 56 -4.92 2.40 15.05
C TYR A 56 -4.09 2.89 13.84
N HIS A 57 -3.40 4.01 14.03
CA HIS A 57 -2.54 4.61 13.01
C HIS A 57 -1.47 3.64 12.49
N GLY A 58 -0.99 2.70 13.32
CA GLY A 58 0.05 1.74 12.97
C GLY A 58 -0.34 0.79 11.84
N LEU A 59 -1.55 0.21 11.89
CA LEU A 59 -2.05 -0.65 10.81
C LEU A 59 -2.16 0.11 9.49
N ARG A 60 -2.63 1.35 9.54
CA ARG A 60 -2.80 2.21 8.37
C ARG A 60 -1.45 2.51 7.71
N ILE A 61 -0.43 2.85 8.50
CA ILE A 61 0.93 3.12 8.01
C ILE A 61 1.53 1.88 7.33
N ILE A 62 1.47 0.72 7.99
CA ILE A 62 2.00 -0.53 7.42
C ILE A 62 1.32 -0.81 6.09
N THR A 63 -0.01 -0.69 6.04
CA THR A 63 -0.76 -1.09 4.87
C THR A 63 -0.59 -0.11 3.69
N VAL A 64 -0.43 1.19 3.96
CA VAL A 64 -0.03 2.19 2.95
C VAL A 64 1.35 1.90 2.41
N SER A 65 2.28 1.49 3.26
CA SER A 65 3.64 1.17 2.82
C SER A 65 3.63 -0.01 1.84
N VAL A 66 2.89 -1.07 2.16
CA VAL A 66 2.72 -2.24 1.27
C VAL A 66 2.07 -1.85 -0.06
N TYR A 67 1.01 -1.02 -0.02
CA TYR A 67 0.40 -0.50 -1.24
C TYR A 67 1.37 0.32 -2.09
N THR A 68 2.14 1.21 -1.46
CA THR A 68 3.07 2.10 -2.16
C THR A 68 4.20 1.32 -2.81
N ILE A 69 4.75 0.31 -2.11
CA ILE A 69 5.77 -0.59 -2.64
C ILE A 69 5.22 -1.43 -3.80
N GLY A 70 4.04 -2.02 -3.64
CA GLY A 70 3.39 -2.81 -4.69
C GLY A 70 3.07 -1.99 -5.95
N LEU A 71 2.62 -0.74 -5.78
CA LEU A 71 2.36 0.17 -6.89
C LEU A 71 3.66 0.54 -7.61
N ALA A 72 4.73 0.85 -6.87
CA ALA A 72 6.04 1.17 -7.43
C ALA A 72 6.62 -0.01 -8.25
N LEU A 73 6.50 -1.23 -7.73
CA LEU A 73 6.89 -2.46 -8.44
C LEU A 73 6.09 -2.63 -9.73
N TRP A 74 4.77 -2.47 -9.65
CA TRP A 74 3.89 -2.63 -10.81
C TRP A 74 4.21 -1.62 -11.92
N ILE A 75 4.42 -0.35 -11.57
CA ILE A 75 4.82 0.69 -12.53
C ILE A 75 6.18 0.37 -13.14
N THR A 76 7.16 -0.06 -12.33
CA THR A 76 8.48 -0.44 -12.85
C THR A 76 8.38 -1.63 -13.83
N LYS A 77 7.51 -2.61 -13.55
CA LYS A 77 7.24 -3.75 -14.44
C LYS A 77 6.55 -3.33 -15.74
N LEU A 78 5.67 -2.34 -15.70
CA LEU A 78 5.06 -1.78 -16.91
C LEU A 78 6.09 -1.05 -17.78
N SER A 79 6.94 -0.20 -17.20
CA SER A 79 8.01 0.48 -17.94
C SER A 79 8.98 -0.51 -18.59
N TYR A 80 9.26 -1.64 -17.94
CA TYR A 80 10.04 -2.74 -18.51
C TYR A 80 9.42 -3.34 -19.78
N LEU A 81 8.10 -3.57 -19.78
CA LEU A 81 7.39 -4.16 -20.93
C LEU A 81 7.46 -3.26 -22.18
N GLU A 82 7.54 -1.94 -21.97
CA GLU A 82 7.56 -0.94 -23.03
C GLU A 82 8.97 -0.74 -23.60
N GLU A 83 10.01 -0.66 -22.76
CA GLU A 83 11.38 -0.35 -23.19
C GLU A 83 12.26 -1.58 -23.48
N ARG A 84 11.83 -2.81 -23.12
CA ARG A 84 12.63 -4.06 -23.19
C ARG A 84 14.04 -3.94 -22.57
N SER A 85 14.22 -3.05 -21.60
CA SER A 85 15.46 -2.85 -20.85
C SER A 85 15.48 -3.77 -19.61
N LEU A 86 16.63 -4.05 -18.99
CA LEU A 86 16.66 -4.85 -17.75
C LEU A 86 15.94 -4.12 -16.61
N LEU A 87 15.21 -4.87 -15.78
CA LEU A 87 14.43 -4.35 -14.66
C LEU A 87 15.38 -3.82 -13.57
N ASP A 88 15.65 -2.51 -13.60
CA ASP A 88 16.71 -1.89 -12.79
C ASP A 88 16.23 -1.43 -11.41
N PHE A 89 17.01 -1.75 -10.38
CA PHE A 89 16.70 -1.40 -8.99
C PHE A 89 16.72 0.12 -8.75
N LYS A 90 17.55 0.85 -9.49
CA LYS A 90 17.65 2.31 -9.40
C LYS A 90 16.35 2.98 -9.83
N THR A 91 15.77 2.53 -10.95
CA THR A 91 14.49 3.04 -11.46
C THR A 91 13.36 2.76 -10.49
N PHE A 92 13.30 1.55 -9.92
CA PHE A 92 12.35 1.21 -8.86
C PHE A 92 12.46 2.15 -7.65
N THR A 93 13.68 2.36 -7.14
CA THR A 93 13.90 3.21 -5.95
C THR A 93 13.51 4.67 -6.22
N LEU A 94 13.76 5.18 -7.42
CA LEU A 94 13.36 6.52 -7.83
C LEU A 94 11.84 6.66 -7.85
N ILE A 95 11.13 5.71 -8.48
CA ILE A 95 9.67 5.68 -8.54
C ILE A 95 9.07 5.56 -7.14
N LEU A 96 9.60 4.66 -6.31
CA LEU A 96 9.16 4.47 -4.94
C LEU A 96 9.28 5.74 -4.11
N THR A 97 10.41 6.44 -4.22
CA THR A 97 10.66 7.68 -3.48
C THR A 97 9.72 8.79 -3.95
N GLY A 98 9.56 8.95 -5.27
CA GLY A 98 8.63 9.92 -5.85
C GLY A 98 7.18 9.68 -5.43
N LEU A 99 6.71 8.44 -5.47
CA LEU A 99 5.37 8.06 -5.02
C LEU A 99 5.17 8.32 -3.53
N THR A 100 6.16 7.97 -2.71
CA THR A 100 6.09 8.16 -1.25
C THR A 100 5.95 9.65 -0.93
N ILE A 101 6.80 10.50 -1.53
CA ILE A 101 6.75 11.96 -1.36
C ILE A 101 5.39 12.51 -1.84
N PHE A 102 4.92 12.06 -3.00
CA PHE A 102 3.64 12.51 -3.56
C PHE A 102 2.45 12.16 -2.65
N ILE A 103 2.41 10.93 -2.11
CA ILE A 103 1.35 10.48 -1.20
C ILE A 103 1.40 11.26 0.11
N LEU A 104 2.60 11.48 0.68
CA LEU A 104 2.77 12.27 1.90
C LEU A 104 2.35 13.72 1.69
N ALA A 105 2.85 14.38 0.64
CA ALA A 105 2.53 15.78 0.34
C ALA A 105 1.01 15.99 0.20
N LYS A 106 0.34 15.09 -0.53
CA LYS A 106 -1.12 15.13 -0.69
C LYS A 106 -1.86 15.02 0.64
N ARG A 107 -1.38 14.17 1.55
CA ARG A 107 -1.95 14.00 2.89
C ARG A 107 -1.76 15.26 3.73
N TYR A 108 -0.55 15.80 3.79
CA TYR A 108 -0.26 17.02 4.54
C TYR A 108 -1.08 18.21 4.06
N LEU A 109 -1.19 18.40 2.74
CA LEU A 109 -2.02 19.47 2.18
C LEU A 109 -3.49 19.33 2.59
N SER A 110 -4.03 18.10 2.55
CA SER A 110 -5.41 17.83 2.94
C SER A 110 -5.63 18.13 4.42
N MET A 111 -4.67 17.76 5.27
CA MET A 111 -4.70 18.02 6.71
C MET A 111 -4.61 19.50 7.06
N MET A 112 -3.80 20.28 6.33
CA MET A 112 -3.75 21.74 6.49
C MET A 112 -5.11 22.39 6.20
N ILE A 113 -5.79 21.96 5.12
CA ILE A 113 -7.09 22.51 4.72
C ILE A 113 -8.17 22.16 5.77
N ALA A 114 -8.18 20.92 6.28
CA ALA A 114 -9.14 20.51 7.29
C ALA A 114 -9.00 21.28 8.60
N SER A 115 -7.76 21.52 9.05
CA SER A 115 -7.48 22.28 10.25
C SER A 115 -7.95 23.74 10.15
N LEU A 116 -7.82 24.35 8.96
CA LEU A 116 -8.27 25.73 8.72
C LEU A 116 -9.80 25.88 8.77
N LEU A 117 -10.54 24.87 8.30
CA LEU A 117 -12.00 24.90 8.24
C LEU A 117 -12.69 24.11 9.36
N LYS A 118 -11.92 23.55 10.31
CA LYS A 118 -12.41 22.76 11.46
C LYS A 118 -13.29 21.57 11.08
N PHE A 119 -12.93 20.86 10.02
CA PHE A 119 -13.61 19.62 9.60
C PHE A 119 -12.75 18.36 9.77
N ASP A 120 -11.78 18.40 10.68
CA ASP A 120 -10.80 17.32 10.91
C ASP A 120 -11.44 15.94 11.07
N GLU A 121 -12.56 15.82 11.79
CA GLU A 121 -13.29 14.56 11.97
C GLU A 121 -13.83 13.98 10.66
N ILE A 122 -14.33 14.84 9.77
CA ILE A 122 -14.84 14.42 8.45
C ILE A 122 -13.68 14.01 7.56
N LEU A 123 -12.57 14.75 7.60
CA LEU A 123 -11.37 14.40 6.84
C LEU A 123 -10.81 13.05 7.30
N GLU A 124 -10.73 12.82 8.61
CA GLU A 124 -10.19 11.58 9.16
C GLU A 124 -11.01 10.35 8.71
N LEU A 125 -12.35 10.49 8.65
CA LEU A 125 -13.25 9.48 8.14
C LEU A 125 -13.04 9.20 6.64
N ILE A 126 -12.89 10.26 5.84
CA ILE A 126 -12.60 10.13 4.39
C ILE A 126 -11.23 9.48 4.17
N GLU A 127 -10.21 9.89 4.94
CA GLU A 127 -8.88 9.29 4.89
C GLU A 127 -8.92 7.82 5.32
N TYR A 128 -9.77 7.44 6.26
CA TYR A 128 -9.95 6.05 6.69
C TYR A 128 -10.45 5.20 5.55
N HIS A 129 -11.57 5.60 4.94
CA HIS A 129 -12.18 4.86 3.83
C HIS A 129 -11.20 4.72 2.65
N ARG A 130 -10.53 5.81 2.30
CA ARG A 130 -9.54 5.84 1.22
C ARG A 130 -8.35 4.92 1.51
N ASN A 131 -7.92 4.87 2.78
CA ASN A 131 -6.81 4.01 3.19
C ASN A 131 -7.17 2.54 3.12
N THR A 132 -8.39 2.19 3.52
CA THR A 132 -8.94 0.83 3.42
C THR A 132 -9.00 0.37 1.97
N TYR A 133 -9.42 1.22 1.03
CA TYR A 133 -9.33 0.85 -0.39
C TYR A 133 -7.90 0.64 -0.87
N ARG A 134 -6.96 1.51 -0.47
CA ARG A 134 -5.53 1.33 -0.80
C ARG A 134 -4.98 0.03 -0.23
N ALA A 135 -5.41 -0.36 0.97
CA ALA A 135 -5.03 -1.61 1.59
C ALA A 135 -5.42 -2.83 0.77
N VAL A 136 -6.69 -2.87 0.38
CA VAL A 136 -7.23 -3.94 -0.47
C VAL A 136 -6.50 -3.96 -1.81
N LEU A 137 -6.29 -2.80 -2.43
CA LEU A 137 -5.51 -2.69 -3.66
C LEU A 137 -4.05 -3.12 -3.47
N GLY A 138 -3.44 -2.89 -2.31
CA GLY A 138 -2.06 -3.31 -2.02
C GLY A 138 -1.93 -4.83 -1.97
N ILE A 139 -2.91 -5.51 -1.38
CA ILE A 139 -2.98 -6.97 -1.38
C ILE A 139 -3.20 -7.50 -2.81
N LEU A 140 -4.09 -6.87 -3.58
CA LEU A 140 -4.34 -7.25 -4.97
C LEU A 140 -3.10 -7.02 -5.85
N LEU A 141 -2.40 -5.89 -5.68
CA LEU A 141 -1.15 -5.59 -6.38
C LEU A 141 -0.05 -6.58 -6.02
N LEU A 142 0.02 -7.07 -4.78
CA LEU A 142 0.96 -8.14 -4.43
C LEU A 142 0.67 -9.41 -5.23
N ILE A 143 -0.59 -9.83 -5.34
CA ILE A 143 -0.98 -11.02 -6.13
C ILE A 143 -0.63 -10.83 -7.61
N VAL A 144 -0.81 -9.62 -8.16
CA VAL A 144 -0.50 -9.32 -9.58
C VAL A 144 1.01 -9.23 -9.85
N ASN A 145 1.80 -8.87 -8.84
CA ASN A 145 3.26 -8.76 -8.96
C ASN A 145 4.01 -10.05 -8.62
N PHE A 146 3.36 -10.99 -7.93
CA PHE A 146 3.85 -12.35 -7.70
C PHE A 146 3.85 -13.15 -9.01
#